data_AF-X1RTE8-F1
#
_entry.id   AF-X1RTE8-F1
#
_cell.length_a   1.000
_cell.length_b   1.000
_cell.length_c   1.000
_cell.angle_alpha   90.00
_cell.angle_beta   90.00
_cell.angle_gamma   90.00
#
_symmetry.space_group_name_H-M   'P 1'
#
loop_
_entity.id
_entity.type
_entity.pdbx_description
1 polymer ?
#
loop_
_entity_poly.entity_id
_entity_poly.type
_entity_poly.pdbx_seq_one_letter_code
_entity_poly.pdbx_strand_id
1 'polypeptide(L)'
;MRSKLNKFLHYLQIEKGFSQGTIEAYQLDIERGLIPFLRQRGKFEVGDVTKADIRVYLDYVATDRGNCGATRARKLAAIKSFFNYLAENEGLKVNPAASTG
;
A
#
# COMPACT_ATOMS: atom_id res chain seq x y z
N MET A 1 1.14 7.11 9.37
CA MET A 1 0.52 6.39 8.21
C MET A 1 -0.96 6.67 7.88
N ARG A 2 -1.93 6.50 8.80
CA ARG A 2 -3.39 6.54 8.46
C ARG A 2 -3.86 7.86 7.82
N SER A 3 -3.36 9.01 8.28
CA SER A 3 -3.66 10.31 7.65
C SER A 3 -3.25 10.37 6.18
N LYS A 4 -2.07 9.83 5.84
CA LYS A 4 -1.58 9.75 4.45
C LYS A 4 -2.45 8.84 3.59
N LEU A 5 -2.95 7.73 4.15
CA LEU A 5 -3.91 6.86 3.47
C LEU A 5 -5.22 7.60 3.15
N ASN A 6 -5.78 8.36 4.10
CA ASN A 6 -7.02 9.10 3.85
C ASN A 6 -6.88 10.11 2.70
N LYS A 7 -5.75 10.81 2.64
CA LYS A 7 -5.46 11.72 1.52
C LYS A 7 -5.35 10.98 0.19
N PHE A 8 -4.70 9.82 0.17
CA PHE A 8 -4.61 8.97 -1.02
C PHE A 8 -5.98 8.49 -1.50
N LEU A 9 -6.84 8.00 -0.59
CA LEU A 9 -8.17 7.55 -0.95
C LEU A 9 -9.04 8.69 -1.48
N HIS A 10 -8.92 9.88 -0.89
CA HIS A 10 -9.57 11.09 -1.38
C HIS A 10 -9.06 11.48 -2.78
N TYR A 11 -7.75 11.41 -3.02
CA TYR A 11 -7.16 11.60 -4.33
C TYR A 11 -7.71 10.61 -5.37
N LEU A 12 -7.82 9.32 -5.03
CA LEU A 12 -8.42 8.34 -5.94
C LEU A 12 -9.88 8.66 -6.27
N GLN A 13 -10.64 9.15 -5.29
CA GLN A 13 -12.04 9.47 -5.46
C GLN A 13 -12.25 10.73 -6.32
N ILE A 14 -11.59 11.82 -5.95
CA ILE A 14 -11.87 13.14 -6.52
C ILE A 14 -11.06 13.35 -7.81
N GLU A 15 -9.76 13.08 -7.78
CA GLU A 15 -8.86 13.39 -8.89
C GLU A 15 -8.84 12.29 -9.95
N LYS A 16 -8.94 11.02 -9.54
CA LYS A 16 -8.95 9.87 -10.47
C LYS A 16 -10.35 9.38 -10.84
N GLY A 17 -11.39 9.84 -10.15
CA GLY A 17 -12.78 9.44 -10.43
C GLY A 17 -13.03 7.94 -10.25
N PHE A 18 -12.26 7.26 -9.39
CA PHE A 18 -12.44 5.83 -9.18
C PHE A 18 -13.77 5.52 -8.48
N SER A 19 -14.37 4.39 -8.85
CA SER A 19 -15.62 3.93 -8.24
C SER A 19 -15.43 3.61 -6.75
N GLN A 20 -16.50 3.70 -5.98
CA GLN A 20 -16.50 3.42 -4.54
C GLN A 20 -15.94 2.02 -4.24
N GLY A 21 -16.34 1.00 -5.00
CA GLY A 21 -15.81 -0.36 -4.82
C GLY A 21 -14.30 -0.48 -5.10
N THR A 22 -13.78 0.33 -6.03
CA THR A 22 -12.33 0.38 -6.28
C THR A 22 -11.61 1.03 -5.09
N ILE A 23 -12.14 2.14 -4.56
CA ILE A 23 -11.56 2.82 -3.38
C ILE A 23 -11.55 1.88 -2.17
N GLU A 24 -12.65 1.18 -1.92
CA GLU A 24 -12.76 0.20 -0.82
C GLU A 24 -11.76 -0.94 -0.96
N ALA A 25 -11.50 -1.42 -2.18
CA ALA A 25 -10.50 -2.45 -2.43
C ALA A 25 -9.09 -1.96 -2.10
N TYR A 26 -8.75 -0.71 -2.43
CA TYR A 26 -7.47 -0.09 -2.07
C TYR A 26 -7.35 0.13 -0.56
N GLN A 27 -8.41 0.65 0.07
CA GLN A 27 -8.48 0.82 1.52
C GLN A 27 -8.31 -0.52 2.24
N LEU A 28 -8.99 -1.57 1.80
CA LEU A 28 -8.87 -2.91 2.37
C LEU A 28 -7.43 -3.43 2.31
N ASP A 29 -6.79 -3.32 1.16
CA ASP A 29 -5.43 -3.83 0.97
C ASP A 29 -4.37 -3.08 1.78
N ILE A 30 -4.52 -1.76 1.91
CA ILE A 30 -3.53 -0.94 2.61
C ILE A 30 -3.85 -0.85 4.10
N GLU A 31 -5.07 -0.45 4.47
CA GLU A 31 -5.46 -0.23 5.86
C GLU A 31 -5.52 -1.51 6.67
N ARG A 32 -6.13 -2.56 6.12
CA ARG A 32 -6.33 -3.84 6.83
C ARG A 32 -5.27 -4.88 6.48
N GLY A 33 -4.56 -4.70 5.37
CA GLY A 33 -3.49 -5.59 4.94
C GLY A 33 -2.11 -5.09 5.36
N LEU A 34 -1.60 -4.09 4.65
CA LEU A 34 -0.21 -3.63 4.78
C LEU A 34 0.09 -2.96 6.13
N ILE A 35 -0.73 -1.99 6.57
CA ILE A 35 -0.42 -1.17 7.76
C ILE A 35 -0.25 -2.01 9.03
N PRO A 36 -1.14 -2.97 9.37
CA PRO A 36 -0.98 -3.79 10.57
C PRO A 36 0.30 -4.63 10.52
N PHE A 37 0.61 -5.18 9.34
CA PHE A 37 1.82 -5.97 9.12
C PHE A 37 3.11 -5.16 9.35
N LEU A 38 3.13 -3.93 8.85
CA LEU A 38 4.24 -2.99 9.04
C LEU A 38 4.39 -2.58 10.51
N ARG A 39 3.29 -2.27 11.19
CA ARG A 39 3.30 -1.88 12.61
C ARG A 39 3.82 -2.98 13.52
N GLN A 40 3.49 -4.24 13.25
CA GLN A 40 4.04 -5.39 13.99
C GLN A 40 5.57 -5.51 13.86
N ARG A 41 6.16 -4.89 12.84
CA ARG A 41 7.61 -4.84 12.60
C ARG A 41 8.24 -3.50 12.98
N GLY A 42 7.53 -2.68 13.77
CA GLY A 42 8.03 -1.39 14.25
C GLY A 42 8.06 -0.28 13.18
N LYS A 43 7.34 -0.45 12.07
CA LYS A 43 7.24 0.57 11.01
C LYS A 43 5.96 1.38 11.23
N PHE A 44 6.10 2.59 11.75
CA PHE A 44 4.95 3.43 12.15
C PHE A 44 4.69 4.56 11.16
N GLU A 45 5.74 5.04 10.48
CA GLU A 45 5.67 6.08 9.47
C GLU A 45 6.03 5.58 8.07
N VAL A 46 5.49 6.26 7.06
CA VAL A 46 5.68 5.89 5.65
C VAL A 46 7.16 5.95 5.23
N GLY A 47 7.96 6.78 5.89
CA GLY A 47 9.40 6.89 5.67
C GLY A 47 10.22 5.76 6.29
N ASP A 48 9.66 4.99 7.23
CA ASP A 48 10.36 3.85 7.85
C ASP A 48 10.35 2.63 6.93
N VAL A 49 9.44 2.61 5.95
CA VAL A 49 9.15 1.47 5.09
C VAL A 49 10.22 1.34 4.02
N THR A 50 10.81 0.16 3.93
CA THR A 50 11.81 -0.19 2.94
C THR A 50 11.25 -1.10 1.86
N LYS A 51 12.00 -1.25 0.77
CA LYS A 51 11.70 -2.25 -0.27
C LYS A 51 11.65 -3.68 0.30
N ALA A 52 12.51 -3.98 1.29
CA ALA A 52 12.53 -5.28 1.94
C ALA A 52 11.24 -5.54 2.72
N ASP A 53 10.70 -4.54 3.41
CA ASP A 53 9.43 -4.67 4.15
C ASP A 53 8.26 -5.02 3.20
N ILE A 54 8.23 -4.42 2.00
CA ILE A 54 7.21 -4.75 0.98
C ILE A 54 7.37 -6.19 0.49
N ARG A 55 8.60 -6.65 0.23
CA ARG A 55 8.85 -8.04 -0.18
C ARG A 55 8.39 -9.02 0.89
N VAL A 56 8.77 -8.78 2.14
CA VAL A 56 8.38 -9.61 3.29
C VAL A 56 6.86 -9.61 3.48
N TYR A 57 6.17 -8.50 3.19
CA TYR A 57 4.69 -8.48 3.17
C TYR A 57 4.11 -9.35 2.05
N LEU A 58 4.67 -9.28 0.84
CA LEU A 58 4.20 -10.09 -0.30
C LEU A 58 4.41 -11.59 -0.05
N ASP A 59 5.52 -11.96 0.59
CA ASP A 59 5.79 -13.33 1.02
C ASP A 59 4.76 -13.77 2.06
N TYR A 60 4.55 -12.98 3.12
CA TYR A 60 3.55 -13.26 4.16
C TYR A 60 2.13 -13.46 3.60
N VAL A 61 1.69 -12.62 2.65
CA VAL A 61 0.35 -12.81 2.07
C VAL A 61 0.28 -14.04 1.16
N ALA A 62 1.41 -14.50 0.61
CA ALA A 62 1.48 -15.73 -0.16
C ALA A 62 1.49 -16.97 0.75
N THR A 63 2.35 -16.99 1.77
CA THR A 63 2.62 -18.17 2.61
C THR A 63 1.61 -18.29 3.75
N ASP A 64 1.45 -17.24 4.54
CA ASP A 64 0.67 -17.29 5.79
C ASP A 64 -0.82 -17.01 5.54
N ARG A 65 -1.14 -16.21 4.52
CA ARG A 65 -2.53 -15.87 4.17
C ARG A 65 -3.09 -16.67 3.01
N GLY A 66 -2.27 -17.47 2.33
CA GLY A 66 -2.68 -18.30 1.21
C GLY A 66 -3.33 -17.52 0.06
N ASN A 67 -2.98 -16.24 -0.13
CA ASN A 67 -3.61 -15.43 -1.17
C ASN A 67 -3.17 -15.91 -2.57
N CYS A 68 -4.14 -16.16 -3.44
CA CYS A 68 -3.90 -16.52 -4.83
C CYS A 68 -3.13 -15.42 -5.59
N GLY A 69 -2.54 -15.79 -6.73
CA GLY A 69 -1.75 -14.87 -7.56
C GLY A 69 -2.47 -13.58 -7.93
N ALA A 70 -3.75 -13.66 -8.30
CA ALA A 70 -4.58 -12.50 -8.62
C ALA A 70 -4.76 -11.55 -7.42
N THR A 71 -5.00 -12.10 -6.22
CA THR A 71 -5.15 -11.29 -4.99
C THR A 71 -3.84 -10.62 -4.62
N ARG A 72 -2.71 -11.32 -4.76
CA ARG A 72 -1.36 -10.77 -4.52
C ARG A 72 -1.03 -9.64 -5.50
N ALA A 73 -1.32 -9.83 -6.78
CA ALA A 73 -1.10 -8.80 -7.80
C ALA A 73 -1.92 -7.54 -7.52
N ARG A 74 -3.20 -7.69 -7.14
CA ARG A 74 -4.07 -6.58 -6.74
C ARG A 74 -3.53 -5.82 -5.52
N LYS A 75 -3.08 -6.55 -4.49
CA LYS A 75 -2.43 -5.97 -3.31
C LYS A 75 -1.16 -5.19 -3.67
N LEU A 76 -0.30 -5.76 -4.52
CA LEU A 76 0.92 -5.08 -4.98
C LEU A 76 0.60 -3.81 -5.77
N ALA A 77 -0.42 -3.85 -6.63
CA ALA A 77 -0.85 -2.66 -7.37
C ALA A 77 -1.33 -1.54 -6.43
N ALA A 78 -2.14 -1.87 -5.42
CA ALA A 78 -2.57 -0.91 -4.40
C ALA A 78 -1.39 -0.30 -3.63
N ILE A 79 -0.40 -1.12 -3.25
CA ILE A 79 0.82 -0.67 -2.55
C ILE A 79 1.64 0.27 -3.44
N LYS A 80 1.88 -0.09 -4.70
CA LYS A 80 2.60 0.76 -5.66
C LYS A 80 1.90 2.10 -5.84
N SER A 81 0.60 2.08 -6.08
CA SER A 81 -0.20 3.29 -6.26
C SER A 81 -0.14 4.20 -5.04
N PHE A 82 -0.24 3.64 -3.83
CA PHE A 82 -0.13 4.40 -2.58
C PHE A 82 1.24 5.07 -2.44
N PHE A 83 2.35 4.33 -2.56
CA PHE A 83 3.67 4.92 -2.39
C PHE A 83 4.08 5.86 -3.54
N ASN A 84 3.59 5.64 -4.76
CA ASN A 84 3.75 6.59 -5.87
C ASN A 84 3.05 7.91 -5.54
N TYR A 85 1.78 7.85 -5.10
CA TYR A 85 1.05 9.04 -4.67
C TYR A 85 1.81 9.79 -3.57
N LEU A 86 2.37 9.09 -2.59
CA LEU A 86 3.12 9.74 -1.51
C LEU A 86 4.41 10.43 -1.98
N ALA A 87 5.10 9.82 -2.93
CA ALA A 87 6.32 10.40 -3.52
C ALA A 87 5.99 11.66 -4.34
N GLU A 88 4.91 11.61 -5.12
CA GLU A 88 4.49 12.69 -6.01
C GLU A 88 3.81 13.86 -5.26
N ASN A 89 3.03 13.58 -4.22
CA ASN A 89 2.11 14.57 -3.62
C ASN A 89 2.39 14.88 -2.14
N GLU A 90 3.10 14.00 -1.42
CA GLU A 90 3.21 14.08 0.05
C GLU A 90 4.67 14.16 0.54
N GLY A 91 5.64 14.37 -0.36
CA GLY A 91 7.04 14.63 -0.04
C GLY A 91 7.85 13.40 0.37
N LEU A 92 7.40 12.18 0.04
CA LEU A 92 8.18 10.96 0.31
C LEU A 92 9.39 10.90 -0.62
N LYS A 93 10.59 11.12 -0.06
CA LYS A 93 11.85 11.22 -0.84
C LYS A 93 12.23 9.92 -1.54
N VAL A 94 11.99 8.78 -0.91
CA VAL A 94 12.36 7.46 -1.44
C VAL A 94 11.11 6.59 -1.46
N ASN A 95 10.69 6.21 -2.66
CA ASN A 95 9.54 5.33 -2.85
C ASN A 95 9.98 3.86 -2.70
N PRO A 96 9.57 3.14 -1.64
CA PRO A 96 9.97 1.75 -1.44
C PRO A 96 9.36 0.78 -2.46
N ALA A 97 8.32 1.19 -3.19
CA ALA A 97 7.60 0.38 -4.18
C ALA A 97 8.04 0.62 -5.64
N ALA A 98 8.94 1.57 -5.91
CA ALA A 98 9.31 1.98 -7.27
C ALA A 98 9.97 0.88 -8.14
N SER A 99 10.51 -0.18 -7.53
CA SER A 99 11.20 -1.26 -8.27
C SER A 99 10.85 -2.65 -7.74
N THR A 100 9.63 -2.84 -7.25
CA THR A 100 9.10 -4.17 -6.88
C THR A 100 8.53 -4.84 -8.14
N GLY A 101 9.41 -5.49 -8.91
CA GLY A 101 9.06 -6.43 -9.98
C GLY A 101 8.86 -7.83 -9.41
#